data_AF-A0A9D8R4I3-F1
#
_entry.id   AF-A0A9D8R4I3-F1
#
_cell.length_a   1.000
_cell.length_b   1.000
_cell.length_c   1.000
_cell.angle_alpha   90.00
_cell.angle_beta   90.00
_cell.angle_gamma   90.00
#
_symmetry.space_group_name_H-M   'P 1'
#
loop_
_entity.id
_entity.type
_entity.pdbx_description
1 polymer ?
#
loop_
_entity_poly.entity_id
_entity_poly.type
_entity_poly.pdbx_seq_one_letter_code
_entity_poly.pdbx_strand_id
1 'polypeptide(L)'
;GPGAVFWMWVVAFFGASTAFVESTLAQIYKFRHTSGYRGGPFNFFDEGLGKRWLGTVFAVITIIACAICLTMVQSNGASSTMHNAFPVSMLTSGIIMAVLLGVVIVGGVKRIAKVASIVTPFMAFGYIALAIVVVAYHINDVPAVFKSIFTNAFGINPVCGGIIGSTIAMGVKRGIFSNEAGQGTGAMVSAAADVPAPAQQGLAQAFSVYVDTLFVCTATALMILTSGTYNILDSNGDMLVANAPELGNNYAAFTQNAVDTVFAGFGSQFVSIAMIFFVYSTIMAYYFYSESSIIYLFRGKNPKHEKLVIRILQAVMLASVVYGAVREADVVWQLGDIGVGLMAWFTVIAIILLYPKAIKALKDYEQE
;
A
#
# COMPACT_ATOMS: atom_id res chain seq x y z
N GLY A 1 -14.64 6.99 10.38
CA GLY A 1 -15.98 7.32 9.83
C GLY A 1 -15.91 7.70 8.36
N PRO A 2 -17.06 7.89 7.68
CA PRO A 2 -17.17 8.12 6.24
C PRO A 2 -16.34 9.29 5.70
N GLY A 3 -16.17 10.35 6.50
CA GLY A 3 -15.41 11.53 6.08
C GLY A 3 -13.92 11.28 5.80
N ALA A 4 -13.35 10.17 6.29
CA ALA A 4 -11.96 9.82 6.00
C ALA A 4 -11.75 9.53 4.51
N VAL A 5 -12.79 9.03 3.82
CA VAL A 5 -12.76 8.71 2.38
C VAL A 5 -12.51 9.98 1.54
N PHE A 6 -13.14 11.10 1.91
CA PHE A 6 -12.89 12.39 1.26
C PHE A 6 -11.42 12.80 1.37
N TRP A 7 -10.84 12.67 2.56
CA TRP A 7 -9.43 13.02 2.78
C TRP A 7 -8.47 12.05 2.09
N MET A 8 -8.85 10.78 1.90
CA MET A 8 -8.12 9.87 1.01
C MET A 8 -8.12 10.38 -0.43
N TRP A 9 -9.26 10.86 -0.94
CA TRP A 9 -9.35 11.44 -2.30
C TRP A 9 -8.48 12.69 -2.46
N VAL A 10 -8.50 13.59 -1.47
CA VAL A 10 -7.65 14.80 -1.48
C VAL A 10 -6.17 14.40 -1.54
N VAL A 11 -5.76 13.42 -0.73
CA VAL A 11 -4.38 12.91 -0.75
C VAL A 11 -4.02 12.27 -2.09
N ALA A 12 -4.92 11.48 -2.69
CA ALA A 12 -4.66 10.89 -4.00
C ALA A 12 -4.55 11.96 -5.11
N PHE A 13 -5.43 12.96 -5.09
CA PHE A 13 -5.42 14.06 -6.05
C PHE A 13 -4.09 14.82 -6.06
N PHE A 14 -3.62 15.25 -4.89
CA PHE A 14 -2.33 15.95 -4.79
C PHE A 14 -1.14 14.98 -4.88
N GLY A 15 -1.29 13.76 -4.37
CA GLY A 15 -0.26 12.72 -4.36
C GLY A 15 0.11 12.22 -5.75
N ALA A 16 -0.78 12.28 -6.72
CA ALA A 16 -0.42 11.96 -8.11
C ALA A 16 0.71 12.85 -8.64
N SER A 17 0.80 14.10 -8.19
CA SER A 17 1.90 15.00 -8.55
C SER A 17 3.23 14.57 -7.92
N THR A 18 3.23 14.14 -6.65
CA THR A 18 4.46 13.64 -6.01
C THR A 18 4.90 12.31 -6.64
N ALA A 19 3.95 11.43 -6.94
CA ALA A 19 4.17 10.16 -7.64
C ALA A 19 4.77 10.36 -9.05
N PHE A 20 4.30 11.37 -9.79
CA PHE A 20 4.89 11.77 -11.07
C PHE A 20 6.36 12.15 -10.91
N VAL A 21 6.65 13.08 -9.99
CA VAL A 21 8.01 13.60 -9.80
C VAL A 21 8.96 12.51 -9.35
N GLU A 22 8.61 11.73 -8.32
CA GLU A 22 9.48 10.66 -7.82
C GLU A 22 9.75 9.59 -8.89
N SER A 23 8.75 9.19 -9.69
CA SER A 23 8.94 8.17 -10.71
C SER A 23 9.73 8.67 -11.92
N THR A 24 9.56 9.94 -12.29
CA THR A 24 10.37 10.58 -13.34
C THR A 24 11.83 10.67 -12.90
N LEU A 25 12.09 11.11 -11.66
CA LEU A 25 13.44 11.15 -11.10
C LEU A 25 14.05 9.74 -11.00
N ALA A 26 13.25 8.73 -10.68
CA ALA A 26 13.71 7.35 -10.64
C ALA A 26 14.18 6.84 -11.99
N GLN A 27 13.53 7.24 -13.08
CA GLN A 27 13.99 6.95 -14.44
C GLN A 27 15.29 7.69 -14.79
N ILE A 28 15.45 8.93 -14.34
CA ILE A 28 16.67 9.72 -14.57
C ILE A 28 17.89 9.14 -13.83
N TYR A 29 17.70 8.68 -12.59
CA TYR A 29 18.79 8.24 -11.70
C TYR A 29 18.88 6.71 -11.53
N LYS A 30 18.17 5.92 -12.35
CA LYS A 30 18.29 4.44 -12.29
C LYS A 30 19.68 3.99 -12.72
N PHE A 31 20.14 2.88 -12.16
CA PHE A 31 21.37 2.23 -12.55
C PHE A 31 21.13 0.77 -12.94
N ARG A 32 22.07 0.20 -13.69
CA ARG A 32 21.98 -1.19 -14.16
C ARG A 32 22.60 -2.14 -13.14
N HIS A 33 21.86 -3.17 -12.78
CA HIS A 33 22.33 -4.33 -12.02
C HIS A 33 22.20 -5.60 -12.87
N THR A 34 22.86 -6.69 -12.46
CA THR A 34 22.82 -7.99 -13.17
C THR A 34 21.40 -8.56 -13.29
N SER A 35 20.52 -8.24 -12.35
CA SER A 35 19.11 -8.66 -12.33
C SER A 35 18.14 -7.66 -13.01
N GLY A 36 18.63 -6.57 -13.60
CA GLY A 36 17.82 -5.54 -14.25
C GLY A 36 18.12 -4.13 -13.71
N TYR A 37 17.31 -3.15 -14.10
CA TYR A 37 17.43 -1.79 -13.56
C TYR A 37 17.02 -1.73 -12.09
N ARG A 38 17.65 -0.81 -11.36
CA ARG A 38 17.39 -0.49 -9.95
C ARG A 38 17.46 1.01 -9.77
N GLY A 39 16.64 1.52 -8.87
CA GLY A 39 16.60 2.95 -8.56
C GLY A 39 15.60 3.25 -7.46
N GLY A 40 15.45 4.54 -7.14
CA GLY A 40 14.56 5.03 -6.11
C GLY A 40 15.18 6.19 -5.33
N PRO A 41 14.59 6.58 -4.20
CA PRO A 41 15.01 7.78 -3.47
C PRO A 41 16.46 7.73 -2.96
N PHE A 42 17.04 6.55 -2.74
CA PHE A 42 18.46 6.46 -2.43
C PHE A 42 19.36 7.05 -3.53
N ASN A 43 19.01 6.93 -4.81
CA ASN A 43 19.75 7.57 -5.90
C ASN A 43 19.47 9.08 -5.99
N PHE A 44 18.30 9.55 -5.54
CA PHE A 44 18.00 10.98 -5.50
C PHE A 44 18.99 11.68 -4.57
N PHE A 45 19.26 11.07 -3.42
CA PHE A 45 20.26 11.58 -2.49
C PHE A 45 21.69 11.37 -2.97
N ASP A 46 22.03 10.18 -3.47
CA ASP A 46 23.39 9.85 -3.88
C ASP A 46 23.82 10.62 -5.14
N GLU A 47 23.09 10.45 -6.23
CA GLU A 47 23.43 11.00 -7.56
C GLU A 47 22.77 12.37 -7.81
N GLY A 48 21.55 12.57 -7.32
CA GLY A 48 20.84 13.84 -7.51
C GLY A 48 21.37 14.98 -6.63
N LEU A 49 21.61 14.70 -5.34
CA LEU A 49 22.05 15.69 -4.35
C LEU A 49 23.52 15.54 -3.92
N GLY A 50 24.23 14.50 -4.38
CA GLY A 50 25.64 14.27 -4.02
C GLY A 50 25.86 13.84 -2.57
N LYS A 51 24.81 13.42 -1.85
CA LYS A 51 24.82 13.08 -0.42
C LYS A 51 24.59 11.59 -0.21
N ARG A 52 25.59 10.77 -0.55
CA ARG A 52 25.54 9.29 -0.43
C ARG A 52 25.10 8.75 0.93
N TRP A 53 25.45 9.44 2.01
CA TRP A 53 25.07 9.03 3.37
C TRP A 53 23.55 9.09 3.60
N LEU A 54 22.85 10.10 3.04
CA LEU A 54 21.39 10.17 3.10
C LEU A 54 20.76 9.03 2.30
N GLY A 55 21.30 8.72 1.12
CA GLY A 55 20.85 7.57 0.34
C GLY A 55 21.05 6.24 1.08
N THR A 56 22.13 6.13 1.84
CA THR A 56 22.43 4.95 2.69
C THR A 56 21.44 4.83 3.84
N VAL A 57 21.15 5.93 4.53
CA VAL A 57 20.14 5.98 5.61
C VAL A 57 18.77 5.62 5.07
N PHE A 58 18.36 6.20 3.94
CA PHE A 58 17.08 5.88 3.29
C PHE A 58 16.97 4.40 2.91
N ALA A 59 18.03 3.81 2.34
CA ALA A 59 18.05 2.39 1.99
C ALA A 59 17.87 1.50 3.22
N VAL A 60 18.52 1.82 4.35
CA VAL A 60 18.35 1.08 5.61
C VAL A 60 16.93 1.24 6.16
N ILE A 61 16.38 2.45 6.17
CA ILE A 61 14.99 2.71 6.58
C ILE A 61 14.02 1.90 5.72
N THR A 62 14.23 1.88 4.40
CA THR A 62 13.38 1.14 3.46
C THR A 62 13.41 -0.35 3.74
N ILE A 63 14.58 -0.93 4.03
CA ILE A 63 14.70 -2.35 4.41
C ILE A 63 13.91 -2.62 5.69
N ILE A 64 14.08 -1.82 6.74
CA ILE A 64 13.38 -2.03 8.01
C ILE A 64 11.86 -1.85 7.83
N ALA A 65 11.44 -0.78 7.16
CA ALA A 65 10.04 -0.47 6.93
C ALA A 65 9.37 -1.55 6.08
N CYS A 66 9.92 -1.91 4.93
CA CYS A 66 9.29 -2.84 4.00
C CYS A 66 9.41 -4.30 4.46
N ALA A 67 10.61 -4.74 4.86
CA ALA A 67 10.86 -6.14 5.19
C ALA A 67 10.24 -6.55 6.53
N ILE A 68 10.11 -5.61 7.48
CA ILE A 68 9.65 -5.89 8.83
C ILE A 68 8.30 -5.21 9.06
N CYS A 69 8.25 -3.88 9.17
CA CYS A 69 7.05 -3.17 9.63
C CYS A 69 5.82 -3.40 8.74
N LEU A 70 5.94 -3.11 7.44
CA LEU A 70 4.83 -3.20 6.50
C LEU A 70 4.47 -4.66 6.17
N THR A 71 5.47 -5.54 6.11
CA THR A 71 5.22 -6.98 5.95
C THR A 71 4.36 -7.53 7.09
N MET A 72 4.59 -7.09 8.34
CA MET A 72 3.75 -7.47 9.48
C MET A 72 2.32 -6.96 9.37
N VAL A 73 2.10 -5.74 8.88
CA VAL A 73 0.75 -5.18 8.66
C VAL A 73 -0.02 -6.04 7.67
N GLN A 74 0.60 -6.39 6.54
CA GLN A 74 -0.04 -7.18 5.49
C GLN A 74 -0.37 -8.60 5.98
N SER A 75 0.57 -9.27 6.66
CA SER A 75 0.32 -10.62 7.18
C SER A 75 -0.73 -10.65 8.30
N ASN A 76 -0.83 -9.59 9.11
CA ASN A 76 -1.86 -9.45 10.13
C ASN A 76 -3.28 -9.33 9.53
N GLY A 77 -3.43 -8.47 8.52
CA GLY A 77 -4.71 -8.32 7.82
C GLY A 77 -5.17 -9.63 7.18
N ALA A 78 -4.27 -10.32 6.47
CA ALA A 78 -4.59 -11.62 5.87
C ALA A 78 -4.90 -12.69 6.91
N SER A 79 -4.10 -12.83 7.99
CA SER A 79 -4.35 -13.85 9.02
C SER A 79 -5.70 -13.65 9.71
N SER A 80 -6.10 -12.39 9.95
CA SER A 80 -7.43 -12.03 10.47
C SER A 80 -8.55 -12.48 9.52
N THR A 81 -8.46 -12.15 8.23
CA THR A 81 -9.48 -12.58 7.25
C THR A 81 -9.56 -14.09 7.10
N MET A 82 -8.43 -14.80 7.18
CA MET A 82 -8.38 -16.26 7.13
C MET A 82 -9.00 -16.89 8.38
N HIS A 83 -8.71 -16.34 9.56
CA HIS A 83 -9.28 -16.80 10.82
C HIS A 83 -10.80 -16.60 10.89
N ASN A 84 -11.30 -15.50 10.32
CA ASN A 84 -12.73 -15.23 10.23
C ASN A 84 -13.46 -16.15 9.24
N ALA A 85 -12.82 -16.47 8.11
CA ALA A 85 -13.44 -17.21 7.01
C ALA A 85 -13.31 -18.73 7.13
N PHE A 86 -12.25 -19.21 7.77
CA PHE A 86 -11.91 -20.61 7.90
C PHE A 86 -11.56 -20.93 9.35
N PRO A 87 -11.79 -22.18 9.82
CA PRO A 87 -11.44 -22.62 11.18
C PRO A 87 -9.93 -22.87 11.31
N VAL A 88 -9.10 -21.88 10.95
CA VAL A 88 -7.64 -21.93 10.99
C VAL A 88 -7.12 -20.90 11.98
N SER A 89 -6.09 -21.27 12.76
CA SER A 89 -5.47 -20.32 13.68
C SER A 89 -4.69 -19.25 12.93
N MET A 90 -4.56 -18.06 13.51
CA MET A 90 -3.75 -16.97 12.95
C MET A 90 -2.29 -17.40 12.71
N LEU A 91 -1.72 -18.23 13.60
CA LEU A 91 -0.37 -18.77 13.45
C LEU A 91 -0.28 -19.69 12.22
N THR A 92 -1.25 -20.59 12.04
CA THR A 92 -1.31 -21.49 10.89
C THR A 92 -1.40 -20.69 9.60
N SER A 93 -2.26 -19.67 9.55
CA SER A 93 -2.36 -18.75 8.41
C SER A 93 -1.01 -18.08 8.11
N GLY A 94 -0.33 -17.56 9.13
CA GLY A 94 1.01 -16.97 9.01
C GLY A 94 2.05 -17.93 8.45
N ILE A 95 2.08 -19.18 8.91
CA ILE A 95 3.00 -20.22 8.43
C ILE A 95 2.71 -20.56 6.96
N ILE A 96 1.44 -20.77 6.61
CA ILE A 96 1.03 -21.03 5.21
C ILE A 96 1.49 -19.87 4.31
N MET A 97 1.27 -18.63 4.76
CA MET A 97 1.70 -17.44 4.03
C MET A 97 3.21 -17.38 3.83
N ALA A 98 3.98 -17.63 4.89
CA ALA A 98 5.44 -17.61 4.81
C ALA A 98 5.97 -18.71 3.88
N VAL A 99 5.40 -19.92 3.90
CA VAL A 99 5.81 -21.02 3.02
C VAL A 99 5.57 -20.65 1.55
N LEU A 100 4.35 -20.21 1.22
CA LEU A 100 3.99 -19.85 -0.15
C LEU A 100 4.78 -18.64 -0.66
N LEU A 101 4.99 -17.62 0.19
CA LEU A 101 5.84 -16.48 -0.13
C LEU A 101 7.29 -16.93 -0.36
N GLY A 102 7.81 -17.82 0.48
CA GLY A 102 9.16 -18.38 0.40
C GLY A 102 9.43 -19.04 -0.96
N VAL A 103 8.48 -19.82 -1.48
CA VAL A 103 8.58 -20.44 -2.81
C VAL A 103 8.78 -19.40 -3.92
N VAL A 104 8.18 -18.22 -3.78
CA VAL A 104 8.27 -17.14 -4.76
C VAL A 104 9.54 -16.32 -4.60
N ILE A 105 9.79 -15.76 -3.41
CA ILE A 105 10.90 -14.82 -3.19
C ILE A 105 12.28 -15.49 -3.31
N VAL A 106 12.40 -16.78 -2.98
CA VAL A 106 13.65 -17.56 -3.15
C VAL A 106 14.05 -17.66 -4.63
N GLY A 107 13.08 -17.61 -5.55
CA GLY A 107 13.29 -17.61 -6.99
C GLY A 107 13.75 -16.25 -7.57
N GLY A 108 13.79 -15.20 -6.75
CA GLY A 108 14.24 -13.86 -7.14
C GLY A 108 13.26 -13.08 -8.00
N VAL A 109 13.67 -11.88 -8.40
CA VAL A 109 12.79 -10.85 -9.01
C VAL A 109 12.10 -11.29 -10.30
N LYS A 110 12.74 -12.11 -11.14
CA LYS A 110 12.08 -12.61 -12.38
C LYS A 110 10.86 -13.47 -12.08
N ARG A 111 10.93 -14.31 -11.03
CA ARG A 111 9.78 -15.13 -10.61
C ARG A 111 8.69 -14.24 -10.01
N ILE A 112 9.08 -13.27 -9.19
CA ILE A 112 8.16 -12.29 -8.60
C ILE A 112 7.39 -11.54 -9.70
N ALA A 113 8.09 -10.97 -10.68
CA ALA A 113 7.46 -10.25 -11.78
C ALA A 113 6.45 -11.12 -12.55
N LYS A 114 6.80 -12.38 -12.83
CA LYS A 114 5.91 -13.34 -13.50
C LYS A 114 4.67 -13.68 -12.68
N VAL A 115 4.80 -13.85 -11.36
CA VAL A 115 3.65 -14.14 -10.49
C VAL A 115 2.76 -12.90 -10.37
N ALA A 116 3.36 -11.74 -10.11
CA ALA A 116 2.64 -10.47 -10.00
C ALA A 116 1.83 -10.15 -11.27
N SER A 117 2.40 -10.36 -12.46
CA SER A 117 1.70 -10.07 -13.72
C SER A 117 0.46 -10.95 -13.95
N ILE A 118 0.38 -12.11 -13.31
CA ILE A 118 -0.78 -13.03 -13.39
C ILE A 118 -1.79 -12.71 -12.29
N VAL A 119 -1.31 -12.49 -11.07
CA VAL A 119 -2.15 -12.26 -9.88
C VAL A 119 -2.85 -10.91 -9.94
N THR A 120 -2.15 -9.84 -10.35
CA THR A 120 -2.66 -8.47 -10.28
C THR A 120 -3.94 -8.24 -11.09
N PRO A 121 -4.04 -8.69 -12.37
CA PRO A 121 -5.29 -8.53 -13.12
C PRO A 121 -6.45 -9.29 -12.47
N PHE A 122 -6.21 -10.53 -12.03
CA PHE A 122 -7.26 -11.35 -11.42
C PHE A 122 -7.79 -10.73 -10.12
N MET A 123 -6.90 -10.26 -9.23
CA MET A 123 -7.32 -9.64 -7.97
C MET A 123 -8.04 -8.31 -8.19
N ALA A 124 -7.55 -7.47 -9.12
CA ALA A 124 -8.14 -6.15 -9.36
C ALA A 124 -9.52 -6.26 -10.02
N PHE A 125 -9.63 -7.01 -11.12
CA PHE A 125 -10.92 -7.17 -11.82
C PHE A 125 -11.93 -7.94 -10.98
N GLY A 126 -11.50 -9.02 -10.30
CA GLY A 126 -12.39 -9.80 -9.44
C GLY A 126 -12.97 -8.99 -8.29
N TYR A 127 -12.13 -8.18 -7.63
CA TYR A 127 -12.57 -7.34 -6.51
C TYR A 127 -13.45 -6.17 -6.96
N ILE A 128 -13.08 -5.47 -8.04
CA ILE A 128 -13.90 -4.38 -8.58
C ILE A 128 -15.27 -4.90 -9.05
N ALA A 129 -15.31 -6.03 -9.75
CA ALA A 129 -16.57 -6.64 -10.19
C ALA A 129 -17.48 -6.95 -9.00
N LEU A 130 -16.92 -7.53 -7.93
CA LEU A 130 -17.69 -7.79 -6.71
C LEU A 130 -18.21 -6.50 -6.07
N ALA A 131 -17.35 -5.48 -5.93
CA ALA A 131 -17.75 -4.22 -5.34
C ALA A 131 -18.88 -3.55 -6.14
N ILE A 132 -18.82 -3.61 -7.48
CA ILE A 132 -19.91 -3.13 -8.35
C ILE A 132 -21.21 -3.89 -8.06
N VAL A 133 -21.18 -5.21 -7.92
CA VAL A 133 -22.38 -6.01 -7.60
C VAL A 133 -22.97 -5.60 -6.25
N VAL A 134 -22.14 -5.45 -5.21
CA VAL A 134 -22.63 -5.06 -3.87
C VAL A 134 -23.19 -3.64 -3.87
N VAL A 135 -22.51 -2.70 -4.52
CA VAL A 135 -23.00 -1.32 -4.65
C VAL A 135 -24.26 -1.24 -5.49
N ALA A 136 -24.40 -2.06 -6.54
CA ALA A 136 -25.62 -2.14 -7.33
C ALA A 136 -26.80 -2.69 -6.53
N TYR A 137 -26.55 -3.64 -5.62
CA TYR A 137 -27.58 -4.15 -4.71
C TYR A 137 -28.08 -3.07 -3.74
N HIS A 138 -27.17 -2.23 -3.22
CA HIS A 138 -27.49 -1.11 -2.32
C HIS A 138 -27.50 0.26 -3.03
N ILE A 139 -27.92 0.30 -4.30
CA ILE A 139 -27.79 1.50 -5.14
C ILE A 139 -28.56 2.71 -4.60
N ASN A 140 -29.67 2.45 -3.89
CA ASN A 140 -30.51 3.49 -3.29
C ASN A 140 -29.81 4.26 -2.16
N ASP A 141 -28.82 3.64 -1.51
CA ASP A 141 -28.08 4.24 -0.39
C ASP A 141 -26.89 5.07 -0.87
N VAL A 142 -26.46 4.89 -2.13
CA VAL A 142 -25.29 5.59 -2.69
C VAL A 142 -25.38 7.13 -2.55
N PRO A 143 -26.50 7.80 -2.89
CA PRO A 143 -26.62 9.25 -2.69
C PRO A 143 -26.47 9.68 -1.21
N ALA A 144 -27.02 8.88 -0.29
CA ALA A 144 -26.92 9.14 1.15
C ALA A 144 -25.48 8.94 1.65
N VAL A 145 -24.78 7.93 1.14
CA VAL A 145 -23.35 7.67 1.44
C VAL A 145 -22.49 8.83 0.97
N PHE A 146 -22.65 9.32 -0.27
CA PHE A 146 -21.90 10.50 -0.72
C PHE A 146 -22.17 11.73 0.16
N LYS A 147 -23.44 12.00 0.49
CA LYS A 147 -23.78 13.07 1.44
C LYS A 147 -23.11 12.88 2.80
N SER A 148 -23.06 11.64 3.29
CA SER A 148 -22.40 11.28 4.55
C SER A 148 -20.89 11.50 4.49
N ILE A 149 -20.22 11.14 3.39
CA ILE A 149 -18.78 11.37 3.20
C ILE A 149 -18.47 12.87 3.34
N PHE A 150 -19.18 13.74 2.62
CA PHE A 150 -18.93 15.19 2.70
C PHE A 150 -19.32 15.80 4.04
N THR A 151 -20.50 15.47 4.59
CA THR A 151 -20.96 16.06 5.85
C THR A 151 -20.07 15.64 7.04
N ASN A 152 -19.55 14.41 7.07
CA ASN A 152 -18.62 13.98 8.10
C ASN A 152 -17.19 14.53 7.88
N ALA A 153 -16.75 14.69 6.63
CA ALA A 153 -15.41 15.24 6.33
C ALA A 153 -15.24 16.68 6.82
N PHE A 154 -16.32 17.48 6.76
CA PHE A 154 -16.35 18.87 7.21
C PHE A 154 -16.99 19.07 8.60
N GLY A 155 -17.28 17.99 9.33
CA GLY A 155 -17.82 18.04 10.69
C GLY A 155 -19.22 18.67 10.79
N ILE A 156 -19.96 18.72 9.68
CA ILE A 156 -21.33 19.24 9.62
C ILE A 156 -22.28 18.28 10.34
N ASN A 157 -21.99 16.98 10.32
CA ASN A 157 -22.73 15.99 11.09
C ASN A 157 -22.40 16.15 12.60
N PRO A 158 -23.37 16.49 13.47
CA PRO A 158 -23.12 16.72 14.90
C PRO A 158 -22.52 15.50 15.62
N VAL A 159 -22.89 14.28 15.22
CA VAL A 159 -22.39 13.03 15.83
C VAL A 159 -20.90 12.86 15.58
N CYS A 160 -20.40 13.31 14.43
CA CYS A 160 -19.00 13.18 14.05
C CYS A 160 -18.21 14.50 14.09
N GLY A 161 -18.86 15.63 14.42
CA GLY A 161 -18.23 16.95 14.44
C GLY A 161 -17.07 17.04 15.44
N GLY A 162 -17.19 16.34 16.58
CA GLY A 162 -16.13 16.26 17.59
C GLY A 162 -14.88 15.47 17.18
N ILE A 163 -14.95 14.68 16.10
CA ILE A 163 -13.87 13.79 15.63
C ILE A 163 -13.30 14.22 14.28
N ILE A 164 -13.45 15.49 13.89
CA ILE A 164 -12.99 15.97 12.58
C ILE A 164 -11.47 15.79 12.42
N GLY A 165 -10.69 16.03 13.48
CA GLY A 165 -9.24 15.91 13.47
C GLY A 165 -8.77 14.46 13.24
N SER A 166 -9.40 13.49 13.91
CA SER A 166 -9.08 12.07 13.69
C SER A 166 -9.57 11.58 12.33
N THR A 167 -10.67 12.15 11.81
CA THR A 167 -11.17 11.87 10.46
C THR A 167 -10.18 12.30 9.38
N ILE A 168 -9.63 13.52 9.48
CA ILE A 168 -8.58 14.01 8.60
C ILE A 168 -7.33 13.14 8.72
N ALA A 169 -6.85 12.94 9.95
CA ALA A 169 -5.62 12.18 10.20
C ALA A 169 -5.71 10.75 9.67
N MET A 170 -6.86 10.08 9.85
CA MET A 170 -7.06 8.72 9.36
C MET A 170 -7.16 8.68 7.83
N GLY A 171 -7.89 9.62 7.22
CA GLY A 171 -7.99 9.70 5.77
C GLY A 171 -6.63 9.94 5.11
N VAL A 172 -5.81 10.83 5.68
CA VAL A 172 -4.46 11.08 5.19
C VAL A 172 -3.56 9.85 5.37
N LYS A 173 -3.53 9.27 6.58
CA LYS A 173 -2.72 8.08 6.89
C LYS A 173 -3.04 6.91 5.97
N ARG A 174 -4.33 6.57 5.82
CA ARG A 174 -4.75 5.43 4.99
C ARG A 174 -4.67 5.73 3.49
N GLY A 175 -4.84 6.99 3.09
CA GLY A 175 -4.62 7.43 1.71
C GLY A 175 -3.17 7.21 1.28
N ILE A 176 -2.20 7.68 2.06
CA ILE A 176 -0.77 7.47 1.79
C ILE A 176 -0.42 5.98 1.80
N PHE A 177 -0.96 5.22 2.77
CA PHE A 177 -0.69 3.79 2.87
C PHE A 177 -1.20 2.99 1.66
N SER A 178 -2.27 3.47 0.99
CA SER A 178 -2.86 2.78 -0.14
C SER A 178 -2.10 3.04 -1.44
N ASN A 179 -1.89 4.31 -1.79
CA ASN A 179 -1.31 4.67 -3.08
C ASN A 179 0.21 4.88 -3.07
N GLU A 180 0.82 4.92 -1.88
CA GLU A 180 2.26 5.11 -1.66
C GLU A 180 2.82 6.43 -2.24
N ALA A 181 1.96 7.40 -2.55
CA ALA A 181 2.38 8.66 -3.16
C ALA A 181 3.27 9.47 -2.21
N GLY A 182 4.49 9.79 -2.66
CA GLY A 182 5.48 10.52 -1.86
C GLY A 182 6.17 9.67 -0.80
N GLN A 183 5.87 8.37 -0.71
CA GLN A 183 6.60 7.42 0.12
C GLN A 183 7.95 7.05 -0.53
N GLY A 184 7.99 7.03 -1.87
CA GLY A 184 9.19 6.76 -2.66
C GLY A 184 9.36 5.30 -3.08
N THR A 185 8.46 4.40 -2.66
CA THR A 185 8.43 2.99 -3.06
C THR A 185 7.94 2.81 -4.49
N GLY A 186 6.92 3.57 -4.92
CA GLY A 186 6.46 3.61 -6.31
C GLY A 186 7.60 3.99 -7.28
N ALA A 187 8.47 4.91 -6.87
CA ALA A 187 9.67 5.28 -7.62
C ALA A 187 10.61 4.09 -7.87
N MET A 188 10.71 3.15 -6.92
CA MET A 188 11.58 1.98 -7.03
C MET A 188 11.06 0.99 -8.08
N VAL A 189 9.74 0.77 -8.13
CA VAL A 189 9.10 -0.01 -9.22
C VAL A 189 9.33 0.68 -10.54
N SER A 190 9.07 1.99 -10.58
CA SER A 190 9.24 2.80 -11.77
C SER A 190 10.65 2.69 -12.33
N ALA A 191 11.70 2.74 -11.51
CA ALA A 191 13.09 2.57 -11.97
C ALA A 191 13.38 1.20 -12.63
N ALA A 192 12.60 0.16 -12.32
CA ALA A 192 12.78 -1.16 -12.93
C ALA A 192 12.32 -1.19 -14.40
N ALA A 193 11.44 -0.26 -14.80
CA ALA A 193 10.89 -0.18 -16.13
C ALA A 193 11.94 0.32 -17.15
N ASP A 194 11.89 -0.28 -18.34
CA ASP A 194 12.66 0.17 -19.49
C ASP A 194 11.72 0.94 -20.42
N VAL A 195 11.73 2.27 -20.28
CA VAL A 195 10.87 3.19 -21.04
C VAL A 195 11.72 4.16 -21.84
N PRO A 196 11.24 4.62 -23.02
CA PRO A 196 11.94 5.61 -23.84
C PRO A 196 12.15 6.95 -23.13
N ALA A 197 11.13 7.44 -22.44
CA ALA A 197 11.13 8.76 -21.81
C ALA A 197 10.83 8.68 -20.30
N PRO A 198 11.62 9.37 -19.43
CA PRO A 198 11.37 9.40 -18.00
C PRO A 198 9.96 9.86 -17.61
N ALA A 199 9.43 10.89 -18.29
CA ALA A 199 8.11 11.46 -18.02
C ALA A 199 6.98 10.47 -18.31
N GLN A 200 7.15 9.57 -19.29
CA GLN A 200 6.16 8.54 -19.60
C GLN A 200 5.90 7.64 -18.38
N GLN A 201 6.96 7.21 -17.69
CA GLN A 201 6.82 6.42 -16.47
C GLN A 201 6.26 7.24 -15.31
N GLY A 202 6.62 8.52 -15.23
CA GLY A 202 6.01 9.47 -14.28
C GLY A 202 4.49 9.54 -14.44
N LEU A 203 3.99 9.72 -15.66
CA LEU A 203 2.57 9.79 -15.96
C LEU A 203 1.85 8.47 -15.65
N ALA A 204 2.47 7.33 -15.99
CA ALA A 204 1.92 6.01 -15.68
C ALA A 204 1.77 5.82 -14.15
N GLN A 205 2.75 6.24 -13.35
CA GLN A 205 2.65 6.14 -11.89
C GLN A 205 1.60 7.10 -11.32
N ALA A 206 1.53 8.34 -11.82
CA ALA A 206 0.50 9.29 -11.39
C ALA A 206 -0.92 8.75 -11.65
N PHE A 207 -1.12 8.11 -12.80
CA PHE A 207 -2.39 7.44 -13.11
C PHE A 207 -2.68 6.28 -12.15
N SER A 208 -1.67 5.49 -11.78
CA SER A 208 -1.83 4.39 -10.82
C SER A 208 -2.37 4.86 -9.46
N VAL A 209 -1.99 6.06 -9.00
CA VAL A 209 -2.50 6.64 -7.73
C VAL A 209 -4.01 6.87 -7.79
N TYR A 210 -4.51 7.33 -8.93
CA TYR A 210 -5.95 7.52 -9.14
C TYR A 210 -6.68 6.18 -9.19
N VAL A 211 -6.15 5.21 -9.95
CA VAL A 211 -6.74 3.86 -10.03
C VAL A 211 -6.87 3.23 -8.65
N ASP A 212 -5.81 3.31 -7.84
CA ASP A 212 -5.84 2.77 -6.49
C ASP A 212 -6.91 3.44 -5.61
N THR A 213 -6.80 4.75 -5.39
CA THR A 213 -7.62 5.40 -4.35
C THR A 213 -8.99 5.83 -4.86
N LEU A 214 -9.08 6.43 -6.04
CA LEU A 214 -10.34 6.98 -6.57
C LEU A 214 -11.26 5.90 -7.14
N PHE A 215 -10.71 4.74 -7.54
CA PHE A 215 -11.52 3.62 -8.00
C PHE A 215 -11.55 2.48 -6.98
N VAL A 216 -10.41 1.85 -6.66
CA VAL A 216 -10.42 0.64 -5.81
C VAL A 216 -10.83 0.96 -4.37
N CYS A 217 -10.17 1.89 -3.69
CA CYS A 217 -10.53 2.23 -2.30
C CYS A 217 -11.93 2.85 -2.21
N THR A 218 -12.34 3.60 -3.21
CA THR A 218 -13.69 4.17 -3.27
C THR A 218 -14.73 3.09 -3.43
N ALA A 219 -14.48 2.06 -4.25
CA ALA A 219 -15.35 0.91 -4.37
C ALA A 219 -15.45 0.14 -3.04
N THR A 220 -14.34 -0.08 -2.33
CA THR A 220 -14.35 -0.66 -0.97
C THR A 220 -15.15 0.19 0.01
N ALA A 221 -14.94 1.51 0.01
CA ALA A 221 -15.64 2.43 0.89
C ALA A 221 -17.14 2.43 0.61
N LEU A 222 -17.55 2.53 -0.66
CA LEU A 222 -18.96 2.45 -1.03
C LEU A 222 -19.56 1.12 -0.59
N MET A 223 -18.89 0.00 -0.87
CA MET A 223 -19.35 -1.32 -0.46
C MET A 223 -19.62 -1.41 1.05
N ILE A 224 -18.70 -0.95 1.89
CA ILE A 224 -18.83 -0.96 3.36
C ILE A 224 -19.90 0.03 3.85
N LEU A 225 -19.96 1.22 3.26
CA LEU A 225 -20.84 2.29 3.72
C LEU A 225 -22.29 2.07 3.30
N THR A 226 -22.53 1.55 2.08
CA THR A 226 -23.89 1.23 1.61
C THR A 226 -24.44 -0.01 2.29
N SER A 227 -23.59 -0.99 2.64
CA SER A 227 -24.02 -2.17 3.41
C SER A 227 -24.27 -1.89 4.89
N GLY A 228 -23.84 -0.74 5.41
CA GLY A 228 -23.94 -0.39 6.82
C GLY A 228 -23.07 -1.25 7.74
N THR A 229 -22.06 -1.96 7.23
CA THR A 229 -21.29 -2.94 8.03
C THR A 229 -20.09 -2.33 8.75
N TYR A 230 -20.25 -1.10 9.25
CA TYR A 230 -19.17 -0.32 9.88
C TYR A 230 -19.60 0.34 11.18
N ASN A 231 -18.61 0.58 12.05
CA ASN A 231 -18.80 1.37 13.27
C ASN A 231 -17.99 2.68 13.19
N ILE A 232 -18.40 3.68 13.97
CA ILE A 232 -17.61 4.89 14.21
C ILE A 232 -17.30 4.92 15.70
N LEU A 233 -16.01 4.98 16.02
CA LEU A 233 -15.50 5.09 17.38
C LEU A 233 -14.98 6.52 17.59
N ASP A 234 -15.10 7.04 18.81
CA ASP A 234 -14.44 8.27 19.22
C ASP A 234 -12.96 8.02 19.59
N SER A 235 -12.27 9.04 20.11
CA SER A 235 -10.87 8.92 20.54
C SER A 235 -10.67 8.05 21.78
N ASN A 236 -11.72 7.83 22.57
CA ASN A 236 -11.69 7.01 23.78
C ASN A 236 -12.05 5.55 23.50
N GLY A 237 -12.51 5.25 22.29
CA GLY A 237 -12.97 3.92 21.87
C GLY A 237 -14.47 3.70 22.06
N ASP A 238 -15.23 4.75 22.40
CA ASP A 238 -16.68 4.67 22.55
C ASP A 238 -17.37 4.70 21.18
N MET A 239 -18.39 3.86 20.99
CA MET A 239 -19.12 3.81 19.71
C MET A 239 -20.05 5.02 19.54
N LEU A 240 -19.71 5.90 18.61
CA LEU A 240 -20.55 7.00 18.15
C LEU A 240 -21.62 6.54 17.14
N VAL A 241 -21.28 5.54 16.33
CA VAL A 241 -22.20 4.87 15.40
C VAL A 241 -21.94 3.37 15.50
N ALA A 242 -23.01 2.61 15.77
CA ALA A 242 -22.97 1.18 16.00
C ALA A 242 -23.87 0.46 14.98
N ASN A 243 -23.50 0.51 13.69
CA ASN A 243 -24.29 -0.20 12.68
C ASN A 243 -23.99 -1.72 12.67
N ALA A 244 -22.80 -2.13 13.12
CA ALA A 244 -22.38 -3.53 13.22
C ALA A 244 -21.54 -3.76 14.51
N PRO A 245 -22.09 -3.50 15.71
CA PRO A 245 -21.35 -3.48 16.97
C PRO A 245 -20.62 -4.80 17.27
N GLU A 246 -21.17 -5.93 16.82
CA GLU A 246 -20.60 -7.26 16.94
C GLU A 246 -19.24 -7.42 16.24
N LEU A 247 -18.94 -6.59 15.25
CA LEU A 247 -17.68 -6.60 14.51
C LEU A 247 -16.57 -5.81 15.23
N GLY A 248 -16.91 -5.03 16.25
CA GLY A 248 -15.96 -4.19 16.98
C GLY A 248 -15.15 -3.29 16.05
N ASN A 249 -13.82 -3.32 16.21
CA ASN A 249 -12.87 -2.59 15.36
C ASN A 249 -12.15 -3.48 14.32
N ASN A 250 -12.78 -4.58 13.90
CA ASN A 250 -12.20 -5.46 12.88
C ASN A 250 -12.51 -4.93 11.47
N TYR A 251 -11.65 -4.04 10.96
CA TYR A 251 -11.82 -3.42 9.64
C TYR A 251 -11.92 -4.42 8.49
N ALA A 252 -11.24 -5.56 8.61
CA ALA A 252 -11.30 -6.61 7.60
C ALA A 252 -12.68 -7.29 7.58
N ALA A 253 -13.27 -7.49 8.76
CA ALA A 253 -14.61 -8.04 8.90
C ALA A 253 -15.70 -7.12 8.32
N PHE A 254 -15.52 -5.79 8.33
CA PHE A 254 -16.47 -4.86 7.71
C PHE A 254 -16.66 -5.14 6.22
N THR A 255 -15.56 -5.40 5.50
CA THR A 255 -15.57 -5.76 4.07
C THR A 255 -16.19 -7.14 3.86
N GLN A 256 -15.84 -8.13 4.70
CA GLN A 256 -16.40 -9.49 4.62
C GLN A 256 -17.93 -9.48 4.76
N ASN A 257 -18.43 -8.78 5.78
CA ASN A 257 -19.87 -8.67 6.05
C ASN A 257 -20.59 -7.86 4.98
N ALA A 258 -19.95 -6.84 4.40
CA ALA A 258 -20.56 -6.09 3.30
C ALA A 258 -20.90 -6.99 2.12
N VAL A 259 -20.01 -7.92 1.78
CA VAL A 259 -20.24 -8.91 0.72
C VAL A 259 -21.30 -9.94 1.12
N ASP A 260 -21.32 -10.35 2.39
CA ASP A 260 -22.34 -11.27 2.92
C ASP A 260 -23.77 -10.69 2.85
N THR A 261 -23.94 -9.37 2.76
CA THR A 261 -25.27 -8.76 2.53
C THR A 261 -25.90 -9.14 1.18
N VAL A 262 -25.08 -9.56 0.21
CA VAL A 262 -25.53 -9.99 -1.12
C VAL A 262 -25.32 -11.49 -1.33
N PHE A 263 -24.19 -12.01 -0.86
CA PHE A 263 -23.80 -13.41 -0.99
C PHE A 263 -23.66 -14.06 0.38
N ALA A 264 -24.78 -14.26 1.06
CA ALA A 264 -24.81 -14.75 2.44
C ALA A 264 -23.98 -16.03 2.62
N GLY A 265 -23.00 -15.99 3.53
CA GLY A 265 -22.14 -17.11 3.88
C GLY A 265 -20.95 -17.32 2.93
N PHE A 266 -20.81 -16.49 1.89
CA PHE A 266 -19.73 -16.57 0.92
C PHE A 266 -18.78 -15.37 0.98
N GLY A 267 -19.21 -14.24 1.56
CA GLY A 267 -18.45 -12.99 1.63
C GLY A 267 -17.15 -13.13 2.41
N SER A 268 -17.19 -13.78 3.58
CA SER A 268 -16.00 -14.05 4.38
C SER A 268 -14.94 -14.85 3.61
N GLN A 269 -15.33 -15.93 2.94
CA GLN A 269 -14.46 -16.80 2.14
C GLN A 269 -13.89 -16.08 0.92
N PHE A 270 -14.73 -15.39 0.15
CA PHE A 270 -14.30 -14.66 -1.02
C PHE A 270 -13.28 -13.58 -0.67
N VAL A 271 -13.60 -12.71 0.30
CA VAL A 271 -12.72 -11.60 0.69
C VAL A 271 -11.43 -12.12 1.30
N SER A 272 -11.45 -13.24 2.01
CA SER A 272 -10.25 -13.89 2.54
C SER A 272 -9.33 -14.40 1.42
N ILE A 273 -9.90 -15.07 0.40
CA ILE A 273 -9.14 -15.51 -0.78
C ILE A 273 -8.60 -14.31 -1.57
N ALA A 274 -9.40 -13.26 -1.76
CA ALA A 274 -8.96 -12.03 -2.41
C ALA A 274 -7.81 -11.37 -1.62
N MET A 275 -7.94 -11.27 -0.29
CA MET A 275 -6.95 -10.67 0.59
C MET A 275 -5.60 -11.39 0.50
N ILE A 276 -5.61 -12.72 0.35
CA ILE A 276 -4.38 -13.48 0.05
C ILE A 276 -3.72 -12.94 -1.21
N PHE A 277 -4.42 -12.79 -2.33
CA PHE A 277 -3.79 -12.24 -3.54
C PHE A 277 -3.26 -10.82 -3.36
N PHE A 278 -4.04 -9.93 -2.72
CA PHE A 278 -3.61 -8.56 -2.41
C PHE A 278 -2.33 -8.55 -1.56
N VAL A 279 -2.36 -9.21 -0.39
CA VAL A 279 -1.25 -9.24 0.56
C VAL A 279 0.02 -9.85 -0.05
N TYR A 280 -0.10 -10.91 -0.85
CA TYR A 280 1.07 -11.50 -1.49
C TYR A 280 1.66 -10.58 -2.55
N SER A 281 0.82 -9.93 -3.37
CA SER A 281 1.30 -8.97 -4.36
C SER A 281 2.09 -7.83 -3.69
N THR A 282 1.59 -7.35 -2.55
CA THR A 282 2.21 -6.27 -1.78
C THR A 282 3.50 -6.71 -1.10
N ILE A 283 3.54 -7.88 -0.44
CA ILE A 283 4.77 -8.36 0.21
C ILE A 283 5.85 -8.67 -0.83
N MET A 284 5.48 -9.14 -2.03
CA MET A 284 6.42 -9.30 -3.14
C MET A 284 7.03 -7.96 -3.58
N ALA A 285 6.24 -6.89 -3.64
CA ALA A 285 6.74 -5.54 -3.92
C ALA A 285 7.68 -5.05 -2.80
N TYR A 286 7.33 -5.26 -1.52
CA TYR A 286 8.19 -4.92 -0.39
C TYR A 286 9.53 -5.67 -0.38
N TYR A 287 9.52 -6.92 -0.82
CA TYR A 287 10.76 -7.67 -1.03
C TYR A 287 11.60 -7.02 -2.14
N PHE A 288 10.99 -6.65 -3.26
CA PHE A 288 11.69 -5.96 -4.34
C PHE A 288 12.30 -4.62 -3.89
N TYR A 289 11.60 -3.84 -3.06
CA TYR A 289 12.10 -2.59 -2.49
C TYR A 289 13.30 -2.82 -1.57
N SER A 290 13.18 -3.82 -0.69
CA SER A 290 14.24 -4.19 0.25
C SER A 290 15.46 -4.75 -0.46
N GLU A 291 15.28 -5.61 -1.46
CA GLU A 291 16.36 -6.14 -2.31
C GLU A 291 17.05 -5.02 -3.07
N SER A 292 16.30 -4.09 -3.67
CA SER A 292 16.84 -2.94 -4.40
C SER A 292 17.69 -2.04 -3.50
N SER A 293 17.24 -1.83 -2.26
CA SER A 293 17.99 -1.10 -1.24
C SER A 293 19.30 -1.81 -0.86
N ILE A 294 19.28 -3.15 -0.72
CA ILE A 294 20.51 -3.93 -0.49
C ILE A 294 21.46 -3.82 -1.68
N ILE A 295 20.97 -3.96 -2.92
CA ILE A 295 21.79 -3.84 -4.13
C ILE A 295 22.46 -2.46 -4.19
N TYR A 296 21.74 -1.40 -3.83
CA TYR A 296 22.33 -0.05 -3.71
C TYR A 296 23.45 -0.01 -2.65
N LEU A 297 23.21 -0.54 -1.44
CA LEU A 297 24.20 -0.57 -0.35
C LEU A 297 25.46 -1.38 -0.70
N PHE A 298 25.31 -2.38 -1.56
CA PHE A 298 26.38 -3.26 -2.03
C PHE A 298 26.90 -2.92 -3.43
N ARG A 299 26.47 -1.80 -4.02
CA ARG A 299 26.92 -1.35 -5.34
C ARG A 299 28.44 -1.20 -5.36
N GLY A 300 29.09 -1.96 -6.27
CA GLY A 300 30.55 -2.00 -6.41
C GLY A 300 31.29 -2.81 -5.33
N LYS A 301 30.56 -3.56 -4.48
CA LYS A 301 31.14 -4.45 -3.46
C LYS A 301 31.11 -5.92 -3.92
N ASN A 302 31.59 -6.82 -3.06
CA ASN A 302 31.67 -8.25 -3.34
C ASN A 302 30.26 -8.87 -3.56
N PRO A 303 29.96 -9.45 -4.74
CA PRO A 303 28.66 -10.04 -5.03
C PRO A 303 28.27 -11.20 -4.12
N LYS A 304 29.23 -11.89 -3.48
CA LYS A 304 28.95 -12.97 -2.53
C LYS A 304 28.28 -12.44 -1.25
N HIS A 305 28.73 -11.28 -0.76
CA HIS A 305 28.14 -10.66 0.42
C HIS A 305 26.75 -10.10 0.13
N GLU A 306 26.56 -9.48 -1.04
CA GLU A 306 25.23 -9.04 -1.49
C GLU A 306 24.23 -10.20 -1.49
N LYS A 307 24.58 -11.33 -2.13
CA LYS A 307 23.74 -12.53 -2.15
C LYS A 307 23.44 -13.08 -0.75
N LEU A 308 24.43 -13.10 0.14
CA LEU A 308 24.23 -13.54 1.53
C LEU A 308 23.22 -12.64 2.25
N VAL A 309 23.36 -11.32 2.13
CA VAL A 309 22.45 -10.37 2.78
C VAL A 309 21.05 -10.44 2.19
N ILE A 310 20.89 -10.70 0.88
CA ILE A 310 19.58 -10.98 0.28
C ILE A 310 18.96 -12.28 0.85
N ARG A 311 19.75 -13.32 1.13
CA ARG A 311 19.23 -14.54 1.80
C ARG A 311 18.78 -14.26 3.23
N ILE A 312 19.53 -13.43 3.96
CA ILE A 312 19.15 -12.98 5.30
C ILE A 312 17.85 -12.18 5.23
N LEU A 313 17.72 -11.26 4.27
CA LEU A 313 16.48 -10.51 4.03
C LEU A 313 15.29 -11.45 3.82
N GLN A 314 15.42 -12.47 2.96
CA GLN A 314 14.36 -13.46 2.73
C GLN A 314 13.94 -14.12 4.06
N ALA A 315 14.91 -14.60 4.84
CA ALA A 315 14.61 -15.23 6.13
C ALA A 315 13.92 -14.27 7.12
N VAL A 316 14.38 -13.01 7.19
CA VAL A 316 13.78 -11.96 8.04
C VAL A 316 12.35 -11.67 7.60
N MET A 317 12.09 -11.50 6.31
CA MET A 317 10.74 -11.24 5.81
C MET A 317 9.79 -12.40 6.11
N LEU A 318 10.23 -13.65 5.91
CA LEU A 318 9.41 -14.82 6.25
C LEU A 318 9.11 -14.88 7.75
N ALA A 319 10.08 -14.57 8.60
CA ALA A 319 9.86 -14.48 10.05
C ALA A 319 8.89 -13.34 10.39
N SER A 320 9.01 -12.17 9.74
CA SER A 320 8.10 -11.04 9.90
C SER A 320 6.68 -11.36 9.46
N VAL A 321 6.47 -12.17 8.42
CA VAL A 321 5.13 -12.65 8.04
C VAL A 321 4.50 -13.46 9.17
N VAL A 322 5.20 -14.48 9.67
CA VAL A 322 4.68 -15.35 10.75
C VAL A 322 4.46 -14.54 12.03
N TYR A 323 5.42 -13.69 12.38
CA TYR A 323 5.34 -12.86 13.58
C TYR A 323 4.18 -11.86 13.48
N GLY A 324 4.05 -11.13 12.37
CA GLY A 324 2.97 -10.16 12.17
C GLY A 324 1.57 -10.79 12.18
N ALA A 325 1.46 -12.03 11.68
CA ALA A 325 0.19 -12.75 11.61
C ALA A 325 -0.46 -12.98 12.98
N VAL A 326 0.32 -13.05 14.07
CA VAL A 326 -0.17 -13.34 15.43
C VAL A 326 -0.14 -12.14 16.38
N ARG A 327 0.29 -10.97 15.90
CA ARG A 327 0.41 -9.77 16.73
C ARG A 327 -0.89 -8.97 16.74
N GLU A 328 -1.03 -8.12 17.75
CA GLU A 328 -2.15 -7.20 17.83
C GLU A 328 -2.09 -6.20 16.67
N ALA A 329 -3.25 -5.94 16.06
CA ALA A 329 -3.38 -5.08 14.90
C ALA A 329 -2.80 -3.67 15.17
N ASP A 330 -3.14 -3.07 16.31
CA ASP A 330 -2.70 -1.72 16.65
C ASP A 330 -1.18 -1.60 16.72
N VAL A 331 -0.49 -2.61 17.25
CA VAL A 331 0.98 -2.62 17.34
C VAL A 331 1.61 -2.68 15.95
N VAL A 332 1.14 -3.57 15.08
CA VAL A 332 1.71 -3.71 13.73
C VAL A 332 1.40 -2.48 12.87
N TRP A 333 0.21 -1.90 12.98
CA TRP A 333 -0.17 -0.69 12.25
C TRP A 333 0.60 0.54 12.72
N GLN A 334 0.86 0.70 14.03
CA GLN A 334 1.71 1.79 14.53
C GLN A 334 3.16 1.69 14.01
N LEU A 335 3.73 0.47 14.01
CA LEU A 335 5.05 0.24 13.42
C LEU A 335 5.07 0.51 11.91
N GLY A 336 4.01 0.12 11.21
CA GLY A 336 3.81 0.42 9.79
C GLY A 336 3.76 1.93 9.52
N ASP A 337 2.95 2.67 10.27
CA ASP A 337 2.81 4.13 10.16
C ASP A 337 4.17 4.83 10.38
N ILE A 338 4.98 4.40 11.36
CA ILE A 338 6.34 4.94 11.58
C ILE A 338 7.24 4.67 10.37
N GLY A 339 7.20 3.44 9.83
CA GLY A 339 7.97 3.06 8.65
C GLY A 339 7.63 3.90 7.42
N VAL A 340 6.34 4.05 7.11
CA VAL A 340 5.86 4.91 6.02
C VAL A 340 6.29 6.36 6.25
N GLY A 341 6.06 6.89 7.46
CA GLY A 341 6.38 8.28 7.78
C GLY A 341 7.85 8.62 7.59
N LEU A 342 8.76 7.75 8.05
CA LEU A 342 10.20 7.93 7.88
C LEU A 342 10.61 7.93 6.40
N MET A 343 10.09 7.01 5.60
CA MET A 343 10.36 7.00 4.15
C MET A 343 9.80 8.25 3.46
N ALA A 344 8.56 8.61 3.76
CA ALA A 344 7.89 9.75 3.16
C ALA A 344 8.62 11.07 3.43
N TRP A 345 9.08 11.32 4.66
CA TRP A 345 9.85 12.53 4.98
C TRP A 345 11.11 12.67 4.12
N PHE A 346 11.87 11.60 3.96
CA PHE A 346 13.06 11.63 3.10
C PHE A 346 12.68 11.86 1.64
N THR A 347 11.73 11.10 1.12
CA THR A 347 11.34 11.18 -0.29
C THR A 347 10.78 12.57 -0.63
N VAL A 348 9.87 13.11 0.18
CA VAL A 348 9.27 14.45 -0.04
C VAL A 348 10.35 15.54 -0.07
N ILE A 349 11.32 15.50 0.84
CA ILE A 349 12.44 16.46 0.82
C ILE A 349 13.26 16.32 -0.47
N ALA A 350 13.58 15.09 -0.88
CA ALA A 350 14.35 14.86 -2.09
C ALA A 350 13.63 15.37 -3.35
N ILE A 351 12.34 15.08 -3.49
CA ILE A 351 11.57 15.52 -4.66
C ILE A 351 11.36 17.03 -4.68
N ILE A 352 11.19 17.70 -3.54
CA ILE A 352 11.12 19.18 -3.49
C ILE A 352 12.43 19.82 -3.97
N LEU A 353 13.57 19.20 -3.69
CA LEU A 353 14.86 19.73 -4.13
C LEU A 353 15.16 19.42 -5.61
N LEU A 354 14.61 18.32 -6.13
CA LEU A 354 14.92 17.80 -7.47
C LEU A 354 13.79 17.98 -8.50
N TYR A 355 12.60 18.45 -8.13
CA TYR A 355 11.46 18.60 -9.04
C TYR A 355 11.78 19.36 -10.34
N PRO A 356 12.70 20.37 -10.40
CA PRO A 356 12.99 21.05 -11.66
C PRO A 356 13.52 20.10 -12.74
N LYS A 357 14.19 19.00 -12.35
CA LYS A 357 14.65 17.96 -13.29
C LYS A 357 13.48 17.15 -13.88
N ALA A 358 12.49 16.81 -13.05
CA ALA A 358 11.29 16.12 -13.51
C ALA A 358 10.45 17.01 -14.43
N ILE A 359 10.29 18.30 -14.10
CA ILE A 359 9.58 19.27 -14.95
C ILE A 359 10.31 19.48 -16.27
N LYS A 360 11.64 19.51 -16.27
CA LYS A 360 12.39 19.56 -17.53
C LYS A 360 12.11 18.32 -18.38
N ALA A 361 12.18 17.12 -17.80
CA ALA A 361 11.90 15.89 -18.53
C ALA A 361 10.45 15.83 -19.08
N LEU A 362 9.49 16.43 -18.37
CA LEU A 362 8.12 16.57 -18.88
C LEU A 362 8.05 17.47 -20.11
N LYS A 363 8.69 18.65 -20.05
CA LYS A 363 8.72 19.59 -21.18
C LYS A 363 9.40 19.00 -22.41
N ASP A 364 10.50 18.27 -22.20
CA ASP A 364 11.21 17.58 -23.28
C ASP A 364 10.29 16.52 -23.92
N TYR A 365 9.54 15.75 -23.12
CA TYR A 365 8.59 14.74 -23.60
C TYR A 365 7.36 15.32 -24.33
N GLU A 366 6.89 16.52 -23.96
CA GLU A 366 5.77 17.20 -24.63
C GLU A 366 6.16 17.85 -25.97
N GLN A 367 7.46 18.03 -26.22
CA GLN A 367 7.99 18.62 -27.45
C GLN A 367 8.37 17.58 -28.51
N GLU A 368 8.52 16.32 -28.10
CA GLU A 368 8.69 15.14 -28.97
C GLU A 368 7.32 14.65 -29.49
#